data_AF-A0A178K9Y8-F1
#
_entry.id   AF-A0A178K9Y8-F1
#
_cell.length_a   1.000
_cell.length_b   1.000
_cell.length_c   1.000
_cell.angle_alpha   90.00
_cell.angle_beta   90.00
_cell.angle_gamma   90.00
#
_symmetry.space_group_name_H-M   'P 1'
#
loop_
_entity.id
_entity.type
_entity.pdbx_description
1 polymer ?
#
loop_
_entity_poly.entity_id
_entity_poly.type
_entity_poly.pdbx_seq_one_letter_code
_entity_poly.pdbx_strand_id
1 'polypeptide(L)'
;MIYSFEILIVDKLRRDIDALGDLISQRAIFSDVVLSEKEGEFYLSYAREGCSYNDEAFNAIEEIDTIDGLACLLVNNLDEC
;
A
#
# COMPACT_ATOMS: atom_id res chain seq x y z
N MET A 1 3.23 0.41 18.69
CA MET A 1 4.56 0.30 18.01
C MET A 1 4.38 0.83 16.61
N ILE A 2 5.35 1.54 16.04
CA ILE A 2 5.24 2.01 14.65
C ILE A 2 5.82 0.94 13.75
N TYR A 3 5.03 0.51 12.77
CA TYR A 3 5.43 -0.40 11.70
C TYR A 3 5.52 0.36 10.39
N SER A 4 6.50 0.00 9.57
CA SER A 4 6.69 0.57 8.23
C SER A 4 6.52 -0.53 7.19
N PHE A 5 5.83 -0.21 6.12
CA PHE A 5 5.49 -1.17 5.07
C PHE A 5 5.84 -0.59 3.70
N GLU A 6 6.23 -1.47 2.80
CA GLU A 6 6.26 -1.17 1.37
C GLU A 6 5.34 -2.18 0.67
N ILE A 7 4.43 -1.66 -0.13
CA ILE A 7 3.42 -2.43 -0.86
C ILE A 7 3.60 -2.17 -2.36
N LEU A 8 3.71 -3.24 -3.14
CA LEU A 8 3.64 -3.21 -4.59
C LEU A 8 2.17 -3.18 -5.00
N ILE A 9 1.79 -2.21 -5.85
CA ILE A 9 0.45 -2.05 -6.38
C ILE A 9 0.44 -2.44 -7.85
N VAL A 10 -0.46 -3.36 -8.19
CA VAL A 10 -0.75 -3.80 -9.55
C VAL A 10 -2.10 -3.22 -9.97
N ASP A 11 -2.09 -2.27 -10.91
CA ASP A 11 -3.31 -1.70 -11.47
C ASP A 11 -3.69 -2.35 -12.81
N LYS A 12 -4.80 -3.09 -12.81
CA LYS A 12 -5.35 -3.75 -13.99
C LYS A 12 -5.96 -2.77 -15.00
N LEU A 13 -6.35 -1.57 -14.55
CA LEU A 13 -6.92 -0.53 -15.41
C LEU A 13 -5.85 0.40 -15.99
N ARG A 14 -4.58 0.24 -15.60
CA ARG A 14 -3.43 1.00 -16.11
C ARG A 14 -3.61 2.51 -15.96
N ARG A 15 -4.06 2.97 -14.79
CA ARG A 15 -4.10 4.39 -14.43
C ARG A 15 -2.66 4.91 -14.25
N ASP A 16 -2.51 6.22 -14.36
CA ASP A 16 -1.25 6.89 -14.05
C ASP A 16 -1.07 7.08 -12.53
N ILE A 17 0.14 7.49 -12.13
CA ILE A 17 0.51 7.66 -10.73
C ILE A 17 -0.34 8.70 -10.00
N ASP A 18 -0.75 9.77 -10.69
CA ASP A 18 -1.53 10.86 -10.10
C ASP A 18 -2.95 10.35 -9.77
N ALA A 19 -3.59 9.66 -10.71
CA ALA A 19 -4.91 9.07 -10.50
C ALA A 19 -4.90 7.97 -9.42
N LEU A 20 -3.82 7.18 -9.34
CA LEU A 20 -3.63 6.20 -8.26
C LEU A 20 -3.43 6.89 -6.91
N GLY A 21 -2.61 7.94 -6.86
CA GLY A 21 -2.38 8.73 -5.66
C GLY A 21 -3.66 9.34 -5.11
N ASP A 22 -4.50 9.90 -5.99
CA ASP A 22 -5.80 10.45 -5.64
C ASP A 22 -6.75 9.39 -5.06
N LEU A 23 -6.76 8.17 -5.62
CA LEU A 23 -7.61 7.08 -5.13
C LEU A 23 -7.14 6.52 -3.78
N ILE A 24 -5.84 6.37 -3.61
CA ILE A 24 -5.23 5.79 -2.40
C ILE A 24 -5.32 6.79 -1.24
N SER A 25 -5.03 8.07 -1.48
CA SER A 25 -5.07 9.12 -0.45
C SER A 25 -6.47 9.39 0.10
N GLN A 26 -7.53 9.03 -0.63
CA GLN A 26 -8.91 9.08 -0.13
C GLN A 26 -9.19 8.05 0.97
N ARG A 27 -8.31 7.07 1.18
CA ARG A 27 -8.47 6.06 2.23
C ARG A 27 -7.87 6.55 3.53
N ALA A 28 -8.64 6.46 4.61
CA ALA A 28 -8.25 6.99 5.92
C ALA A 28 -6.94 6.39 6.47
N ILE A 29 -6.64 5.14 6.10
CA ILE A 29 -5.42 4.45 6.53
C ILE A 29 -4.16 4.97 5.80
N PHE A 30 -4.32 5.71 4.70
CA PHE A 30 -3.26 6.18 3.83
C PHE A 30 -3.15 7.72 3.81
N SER A 31 -3.40 8.37 4.95
CA SER A 31 -3.31 9.82 5.09
C SER A 31 -1.88 10.36 4.97
N ASP A 32 -0.88 9.58 5.37
CA ASP A 32 0.55 9.92 5.31
C ASP A 32 1.34 8.86 4.54
N VAL A 33 1.15 8.81 3.21
CA VAL A 33 1.79 7.82 2.33
C VAL A 33 2.63 8.46 1.25
N VAL A 34 3.64 7.70 0.79
CA VAL A 34 4.42 8.03 -0.38
C VAL A 34 4.12 7.00 -1.45
N LEU A 35 3.48 7.43 -2.54
CA LEU A 35 3.36 6.64 -3.75
C LEU A 35 4.55 6.97 -4.67
N SER A 36 5.20 5.95 -5.20
CA SER A 36 6.33 6.11 -6.12
C SER A 36 6.20 5.12 -7.28
N GLU A 37 6.68 5.51 -8.46
CA GLU A 37 6.82 4.62 -9.60
C GLU A 37 8.30 4.25 -9.77
N LYS A 38 8.60 2.96 -9.78
CA LYS A 38 9.95 2.41 -9.97
C LYS A 38 9.87 1.33 -11.04
N GLU A 39 10.67 1.44 -12.10
CA GLU A 39 10.75 0.44 -13.17
C GLU A 39 9.41 0.09 -13.85
N GLY A 40 8.43 1.02 -13.84
CA GLY A 40 7.09 0.82 -14.40
C GLY A 40 6.10 0.14 -13.45
N GLU A 41 6.48 -0.01 -12.17
CA GLU A 41 5.66 -0.56 -11.10
C GLU A 41 5.40 0.50 -10.01
N PHE A 42 4.24 0.39 -9.34
CA PHE A 42 3.83 1.36 -8.32
C PHE A 42 4.08 0.82 -6.92
N TYR A 43 4.77 1.60 -6.09
CA TYR A 43 5.13 1.26 -4.72
C TYR A 43 4.53 2.28 -3.76
N LEU A 44 3.82 1.76 -2.76
CA LEU A 44 3.27 2.53 -1.66
C LEU A 44 4.12 2.29 -0.41
N SER A 45 4.74 3.35 0.11
CA SER A 45 5.42 3.33 1.39
C SER A 45 4.57 4.06 2.42
N TYR A 46 4.27 3.39 3.53
CA TYR A 46 3.53 4.01 4.63
C TYR A 46 3.97 3.46 5.99
N ALA A 47 3.78 4.28 7.02
CA ALA A 47 4.07 3.92 8.41
C ALA A 47 2.84 4.12 9.28
N ARG A 48 2.58 3.18 10.18
CA ARG A 48 1.40 3.23 11.04
C ARG A 48 1.68 2.71 12.43
N GLU A 49 1.03 3.31 13.41
CA GLU A 49 1.01 2.77 14.77
C GLU A 49 -0.03 1.65 14.88
N GLY A 50 0.39 0.51 15.42
CA GLY A 50 -0.47 -0.63 15.65
C GLY A 50 0.00 -1.54 16.77
N CYS A 51 -0.77 -2.62 16.97
CA CYS A 51 -0.51 -3.65 17.98
C CYS A 51 0.25 -4.86 17.42
N SER A 52 0.11 -5.14 16.12
CA SER A 52 0.65 -6.32 15.44
C SER A 52 1.06 -5.95 14.02
N TYR A 53 2.26 -6.36 13.60
CA TYR A 53 2.74 -6.15 12.23
C TYR A 53 1.79 -6.76 11.20
N ASN A 54 1.39 -8.02 11.43
CA ASN A 54 0.52 -8.77 10.51
C ASN A 54 -0.85 -8.11 10.39
N ASP A 55 -1.44 -7.68 11.51
CA ASP A 55 -2.77 -7.06 11.49
C ASP A 55 -2.74 -5.77 10.68
N GLU A 56 -1.73 -4.92 10.89
CA GLU A 56 -1.58 -3.69 10.11
C GLU A 56 -1.28 -3.95 8.63
N ALA A 57 -0.45 -4.95 8.32
CA ALA A 57 -0.17 -5.35 6.94
C ALA A 57 -1.43 -5.86 6.22
N PHE A 58 -2.21 -6.75 6.85
CA PHE A 58 -3.45 -7.27 6.28
C PHE A 58 -4.50 -6.17 6.12
N ASN A 59 -4.66 -5.29 7.10
CA ASN A 59 -5.58 -4.15 7.00
C ASN A 59 -5.28 -3.29 5.77
N ALA A 60 -4.00 -3.03 5.46
CA ALA A 60 -3.64 -2.24 4.28
C ALA A 60 -3.89 -2.97 2.96
N ILE A 61 -3.64 -4.28 2.92
CA ILE A 61 -3.94 -5.11 1.74
C ILE A 61 -5.45 -5.09 1.48
N GLU A 62 -6.27 -5.36 2.50
CA GLU A 62 -7.72 -5.38 2.40
C GLU A 62 -8.27 -4.04 1.90
N GLU A 63 -7.77 -2.92 2.42
CA GLU A 63 -8.19 -1.59 1.99
C GLU A 63 -7.85 -1.30 0.52
N ILE A 64 -6.65 -1.66 0.05
CA ILE A 64 -6.26 -1.50 -1.36
C ILE A 64 -7.12 -2.39 -2.26
N ASP A 65 -7.37 -3.63 -1.86
CA ASP A 65 -8.19 -4.58 -2.63
C ASP A 65 -9.66 -4.15 -2.75
N THR A 66 -10.14 -3.24 -1.90
CA THR A 66 -11.47 -2.61 -2.08
C THR A 66 -11.52 -1.58 -3.21
N ILE A 67 -10.37 -1.14 -3.73
CA ILE A 67 -10.30 -0.20 -4.85
C ILE A 67 -10.40 -1.00 -6.15
N ASP A 68 -11.45 -0.74 -6.92
CA ASP A 68 -11.69 -1.45 -8.18
C ASP A 68 -10.46 -1.40 -9.10
N GLY A 69 -10.13 -2.55 -9.69
CA GLY A 69 -8.99 -2.71 -10.59
C GLY A 69 -7.61 -2.81 -9.92
N LEU A 70 -7.48 -2.56 -8.61
CA LEU A 70 -6.21 -2.70 -7.91
C LEU A 70 -6.05 -4.11 -7.33
N ALA A 71 -4.80 -4.54 -7.23
CA ALA A 71 -4.34 -5.65 -6.42
C ALA A 71 -3.00 -5.26 -5.81
N CYS A 72 -2.63 -5.86 -4.68
CA CYS A 72 -1.36 -5.50 -4.04
C CYS A 72 -0.60 -6.69 -3.46
N LEU A 73 0.70 -6.50 -3.27
CA LEU A 73 1.60 -7.45 -2.61
C LEU A 73 2.47 -6.72 -1.59
N LEU A 74 2.63 -7.30 -0.40
CA LEU A 74 3.57 -6.78 0.60
C LEU A 74 5.00 -7.10 0.16
N VAL A 75 5.85 -6.09 0.04
CA VAL A 75 7.23 -6.22 -0.46
C VAL A 75 8.18 -6.54 0.69
N ASN A 76 8.04 -5.83 1.80
CA ASN A 76 8.79 -6.12 3.00
C ASN A 76 7.96 -7.09 3.85
N ASN A 77 8.06 -8.39 3.62
CA ASN A 77 7.74 -9.31 4.72
C ASN A 77 8.99 -9.31 5.60
N LEU A 78 8.87 -8.94 6.88
CA LEU A 78 9.96 -9.17 7.82
C LEU A 78 10.20 -10.67 7.80
N ASP A 79 11.25 -11.12 7.10
CA ASP A 79 11.70 -12.50 7.15
C ASP A 79 11.74 -12.90 8.63
N GLU A 80 10.89 -13.87 8.98
CA GLU A 80 10.88 -14.50 10.29
C GLU A 80 12.31 -15.01 10.56
N CYS A 81 13.03 -14.32 11.44
CA CYS A 81 14.27 -14.82 12.02
C CYS A 81 13.96 -15.85 13.13
#